data_AF-A0A347UAC9-F1
#
_entry.id   AF-A0A347UAC9-F1
#
_cell.length_a   1.000
_cell.length_b   1.000
_cell.length_c   1.000
_cell.angle_alpha   90.00
_cell.angle_beta   90.00
_cell.angle_gamma   90.00
#
_symmetry.space_group_name_H-M   'P 1'
#
loop_
_entity.id
_entity.type
_entity.pdbx_description
1 polymer ?
#
loop_
_entity_poly.entity_id
_entity_poly.type
_entity_poly.pdbx_seq_one_letter_code
_entity_poly.pdbx_strand_id
1 'polypeptide(L)' 'MNYNFLIIISIVICAIISFILSYYLALFTVGEKSSFFKIVQLIVAIVSMTTFYAPIKHVLIKFTNLEEDEREKNE' A
#
# COMPACT_ATOMS: atom_id res chain seq x y z
N MET A 1 4.88 -14.12 -14.31
CA MET A 1 5.04 -14.10 -12.83
C MET A 1 3.73 -14.59 -12.23
N ASN A 2 3.72 -15.49 -11.24
CA ASN A 2 2.42 -15.98 -10.73
C ASN A 2 1.64 -14.81 -10.08
N TYR A 3 0.33 -14.72 -10.33
CA TYR A 3 -0.54 -13.63 -9.84
C TYR A 3 -0.41 -13.44 -8.31
N ASN A 4 -0.28 -14.55 -7.57
CA ASN A 4 -0.02 -14.53 -6.13
C ASN A 4 1.27 -13.81 -5.74
N PHE A 5 2.33 -13.93 -6.53
CA PHE A 5 3.60 -13.26 -6.26
C PHE A 5 3.49 -11.75 -6.51
N LEU A 6 2.72 -11.33 -7.52
CA LEU A 6 2.44 -9.91 -7.77
C LEU A 6 1.65 -9.28 -6.62
N ILE A 7 0.64 -10.00 -6.09
CA ILE A 7 -0.12 -9.55 -4.93
C ILE A 7 0.81 -9.34 -3.73
N ILE A 8 1.71 -10.28 -3.45
CA ILE A 8 2.66 -10.17 -2.34
C ILE A 8 3.52 -8.92 -2.49
N ILE A 9 4.07 -8.66 -3.69
CA ILE A 9 4.87 -7.45 -3.94
C ILE A 9 4.03 -6.19 -3.71
N SER A 10 2.80 -6.17 -4.19
CA SER A 10 1.87 -5.03 -4.00
C SER A 10 1.61 -4.74 -2.53
N ILE A 11 1.42 -5.78 -1.71
CA ILE A 11 1.23 -5.67 -0.25
C ILE A 11 2.49 -5.10 0.41
N VAL A 12 3.68 -5.60 0.05
CA VAL A 12 4.95 -5.13 0.63
C VAL A 12 5.19 -3.66 0.32
N ILE A 13 5.02 -3.25 -0.95
CA ILE A 13 5.16 -1.84 -1.35
C ILE A 13 4.16 -0.96 -0.60
N CYS A 14 2.90 -1.39 -0.52
CA CYS A 14 1.84 -0.68 0.19
C CYS A 14 2.17 -0.50 1.69
N ALA A 15 2.69 -1.55 2.33
CA ALA A 15 3.08 -1.51 3.74
C ALA A 15 4.24 -0.53 3.99
N ILE A 16 5.27 -0.53 3.14
CA ILE A 16 6.42 0.37 3.25
C ILE A 16 5.97 1.83 3.12
N ILE A 17 5.21 2.15 2.07
CA ILE A 17 4.72 3.52 1.82
C ILE A 17 3.83 3.98 2.98
N SER A 18 2.88 3.13 3.40
CA SER A 18 1.95 3.47 4.47
C SER A 18 2.65 3.67 5.81
N PHE A 19 3.69 2.87 6.10
CA PHE A 19 4.49 3.03 7.31
C PHE A 19 5.22 4.37 7.34
N ILE A 20 5.93 4.70 6.26
CA ILE A 20 6.65 5.97 6.11
C ILE A 20 5.67 7.15 6.25
N LEU A 21 4.57 7.09 5.49
CA LEU A 21 3.58 8.16 5.46
C LEU A 21 2.91 8.37 6.82
N SER A 22 2.60 7.27 7.52
CA SER A 22 2.00 7.33 8.86
C SER A 22 2.91 8.01 9.88
N TYR A 23 4.22 7.75 9.82
CA TYR A 23 5.18 8.35 10.73
C TYR A 23 5.29 9.86 10.51
N TYR A 24 5.50 10.29 9.27
CA TYR A 24 5.69 11.71 8.96
C TYR A 24 4.41 12.52 9.18
N LEU A 25 3.24 11.98 8.85
CA LEU A 25 1.97 12.67 9.11
C LEU A 25 1.64 12.77 10.60
N ALA A 26 1.86 11.70 11.37
CA ALA A 26 1.68 11.74 12.82
C ALA A 26 2.65 12.75 13.47
N LEU A 27 3.89 12.79 13.00
CA LEU A 27 4.91 13.73 13.46
C LEU A 27 4.51 15.17 13.19
N PHE A 28 4.05 15.46 11.97
CA PHE A 28 3.62 16.79 11.57
C PHE A 28 2.37 17.26 12.33
N THR A 29 1.43 16.35 12.59
CA THR A 29 0.12 16.72 13.16
C THR A 29 0.16 16.89 14.68
N VAL A 30 0.85 15.98 15.40
CA VAL A 30 0.75 15.90 16.87
C VAL A 30 2.12 16.02 17.56
N GLY A 31 3.22 15.85 16.82
CA GLY A 31 4.57 15.87 17.37
C GLY A 31 4.93 14.58 18.13
N GLU A 32 6.23 14.27 18.15
CA GLU A 32 6.76 12.99 18.65
C GLU A 32 6.54 12.78 20.16
N LYS A 33 6.58 13.85 20.95
CA LYS A 33 6.47 13.79 22.42
C LYS A 33 5.04 13.60 22.93
N SER A 34 4.05 13.64 22.03
CA SER A 34 2.66 13.48 22.41
C SER A 34 2.29 12.01 22.65
N SER A 35 1.54 11.74 23.72
CA SER A 35 0.99 10.41 23.98
C SER A 35 0.05 9.91 22.87
N PHE A 36 -0.50 10.83 22.06
CA PHE A 36 -1.38 10.51 20.93
C PHE A 36 -0.64 10.15 19.65
N PHE A 37 0.69 10.33 19.58
CA PHE A 37 1.48 10.09 18.37
C PHE A 37 1.24 8.69 17.77
N LYS A 38 1.32 7.65 18.60
CA LYS A 38 1.11 6.26 18.17
C LYS A 38 -0.31 5.98 17.69
N ILE A 39 -1.31 6.63 18.31
CA ILE A 39 -2.71 6.47 17.95
C ILE A 39 -2.95 7.09 16.56
N VAL A 40 -2.47 8.31 16.35
CA VAL A 40 -2.59 8.98 15.05
C VAL A 40 -1.79 8.25 13.98
N GLN A 41 -0.57 7.79 14.29
CA GLN A 41 0.22 6.97 13.37
C GLN A 41 -0.55 5.71 12.96
N LEU A 42 -1.16 4.99 13.90
CA LEU A 42 -1.93 3.79 13.60
C LEU A 42 -3.14 4.09 12.70
N ILE A 43 -3.91 5.12 13.01
CA ILE A 43 -5.08 5.52 12.20
C ILE A 43 -4.64 5.87 10.78
N VAL A 44 -3.60 6.71 10.64
CA VAL A 44 -3.07 7.11 9.33
C VAL A 44 -2.54 5.92 8.57
N ALA A 45 -1.86 4.97 9.23
CA ALA A 45 -1.36 3.75 8.59
C ALA A 45 -2.51 2.91 8.02
N ILE A 46 -3.59 2.67 8.78
CA ILE A 46 -4.75 1.89 8.33
C ILE A 46 -5.43 2.56 7.12
N VAL A 47 -5.67 3.87 7.22
CA VAL A 47 -6.29 4.64 6.12
C VAL A 47 -5.38 4.63 4.88
N SER A 48 -4.07 4.78 5.06
CA SER A 48 -3.10 4.74 3.96
C SER A 48 -3.04 3.36 3.30
N MET A 49 -3.00 2.28 4.08
CA MET A 49 -2.94 0.91 3.54
C MET A 49 -4.20 0.58 2.73
N THR A 50 -5.37 0.93 3.25
CA THR A 50 -6.66 0.70 2.56
C THR A 50 -6.79 1.54 1.29
N THR A 51 -6.27 2.76 1.31
CA THR A 51 -6.32 3.67 0.14
C THR A 51 -5.31 3.29 -0.94
N PHE A 52 -4.07 2.94 -0.56
CA PHE A 52 -2.98 2.74 -1.52
C PHE A 52 -2.89 1.33 -2.09
N TYR A 53 -3.45 0.31 -1.43
CA TYR A 53 -3.33 -1.06 -1.91
C TYR A 53 -3.90 -1.25 -3.33
N ALA A 54 -5.12 -0.75 -3.59
CA ALA A 54 -5.77 -0.85 -4.89
C ALA A 54 -5.00 -0.16 -6.04
N PRO A 55 -4.59 1.13 -5.93
CA PRO A 55 -3.83 1.77 -7.00
C PRO A 55 -2.45 1.13 -7.22
N ILE A 56 -1.74 0.71 -6.15
CA ILE A 56 -0.44 0.03 -6.29
C ILE A 56 -0.61 -1.29 -7.06
N LYS A 57 -1.60 -2.10 -6.70
CA LYS A 57 -1.92 -3.35 -7.39
C LYS A 57 -2.23 -3.10 -8.87
N HIS A 58 -3.11 -2.16 -9.16
CA HIS A 58 -3.51 -1.83 -10.53
C HIS A 58 -2.30 -1.38 -11.38
N VAL A 59 -1.45 -0.53 -10.82
CA VAL A 59 -0.23 -0.07 -11.49
C VAL A 59 0.73 -1.24 -11.76
N LEU A 60 0.94 -2.12 -10.78
CA LEU A 60 1.82 -3.28 -10.95
C LEU A 60 1.33 -4.24 -12.04
N ILE A 61 0.02 -4.52 -12.09
CA ILE A 61 -0.58 -5.39 -13.11
C ILE A 61 -0.37 -4.79 -14.51
N LYS A 62 -0.64 -3.49 -14.66
CA LYS A 62 -0.44 -2.78 -15.92
C LYS A 62 1.03 -2.82 -16.39
N PHE A 63 1.99 -2.67 -15.48
CA PHE A 63 3.41 -2.70 -15.82
C PHE A 63 3.96 -4.10 -16.12
N THR A 64 3.27 -5.14 -15.65
CA THR A 64 3.69 -6.52 -15.86
C THR A 64 2.95 -7.19 -17.02
N ASN A 65 2.11 -6.46 -17.77
CA ASN A 65 1.24 -6.95 -18.86
C ASN A 65 0.42 -8.20 -18.51
N LEU A 66 0.22 -8.47 -17.22
CA LEU A 66 -0.54 -9.64 -16.75
C LEU A 66 -2.03 -9.56 -17.11
N GLU A 67 -2.54 -8.38 -17.48
CA GLU A 67 -3.89 -8.17 -17.98
C GLU A 67 -4.15 -8.81 -19.36
N GLU A 68 -3.13 -8.90 -20.22
CA GLU A 68 -3.23 -9.58 -21.53
C GLU A 68 -3.16 -11.10 -21.33
N ASP A 69 -2.19 -11.58 -20.56
CA ASP A 69 -2.02 -13.01 -20.25
C ASP A 69 -3.23 -13.64 -19.53
N GLU A 70 -3.94 -12.91 -18.66
CA GLU A 70 -5.14 -13.41 -17.99
C GLU A 70 -6.41 -13.34 -18.85
N ARG A 71 -6.48 -12.44 -19.86
CA ARG A 71 -7.60 -12.43 -20.81
C ARG A 71 -7.49 -13.55 -21.82
N GLU A 72 -6.30 -13.77 -22.39
CA GLU A 72 -6.06 -14.85 -23.35
C GLU A 72 -6.21 -16.25 -22.74
N LYS A 73 -6.02 -16.40 -21.42
CA LYS A 73 -6.20 -17.68 -20.73
C LYS A 73 -7.66 -18.00 -20.40
N ASN A 74 -8.56 -17.02 -20.50
CA ASN A 74 -9.99 -17.15 -20.23
C ASN A 74 -10.85 -17.12 -21.52
N GLU A 75 -10.22 -17.11 -22.69
CA GLU A 75 -10.81 -17.41 -24.01
C GLU A 75 -10.40 -18.81 -24.48
#